data_AF-A0A379WYF2-F1
#
_entry.id   AF-A0A379WYF2-F1
#
_cell.length_a   1.000
_cell.length_b   1.000
_cell.length_c   1.000
_cell.angle_alpha   90.00
_cell.angle_beta   90.00
_cell.angle_gamma   90.00
#
_symmetry.space_group_name_H-M   'P 1'
#
loop_
_entity.id
_entity.type
_entity.pdbx_description
1 polymer ?
#
loop_
_entity_poly.entity_id
_entity_poly.type
_entity_poly.pdbx_seq_one_letter_code
_entity_poly.pdbx_strand_id
1 'polypeptide(L)'
;MKRFAFALWFSAISLNTYADSANCHQKANTPENIAATMDQALQLKQQLNSQPDPVVILVRQGQDMSSRHLTWSHAGYAMRQPNGDWRVYHNLNTCGTAESALYIQGLYEFLADDLVNQSIAVFAPAFRYRDGITNALT
;
A
#
# COMPACT_ATOMS: atom_id res chain seq x y z
N MET A 1 0.17 -50.68 -21.41
CA MET A 1 -0.64 -49.61 -22.08
C MET A 1 -1.58 -48.82 -21.14
N LYS A 2 -1.63 -49.06 -19.82
CA LYS A 2 -2.49 -48.29 -18.88
C LYS A 2 -1.75 -47.22 -18.04
N ARG A 3 -0.42 -47.18 -18.11
CA ARG A 3 0.42 -46.26 -17.32
C ARG A 3 0.70 -44.91 -18.00
N PHE A 4 0.49 -44.81 -19.31
CA PHE A 4 0.67 -43.56 -20.07
C PHE A 4 -0.58 -42.68 -20.11
N ALA A 5 -1.76 -43.20 -19.75
CA ALA A 5 -3.00 -42.44 -19.76
C ALA A 5 -3.15 -41.47 -18.57
N PHE A 6 -2.43 -41.69 -17.47
CA PHE A 6 -2.48 -40.81 -16.29
C PHE A 6 -1.58 -39.58 -16.40
N ALA A 7 -0.52 -39.63 -17.22
CA ALA A 7 0.41 -38.51 -17.37
C ALA A 7 -0.19 -37.34 -18.19
N LEU A 8 -1.16 -37.62 -19.07
CA LEU A 8 -1.83 -36.60 -19.90
C LEU A 8 -2.95 -35.85 -19.16
N TRP A 9 -3.36 -36.31 -17.97
CA TRP A 9 -4.47 -35.70 -17.22
C TRP A 9 -4.03 -34.62 -16.23
N PHE A 10 -2.73 -34.53 -15.90
CA PHE A 10 -2.21 -33.50 -15.00
C PHE A 10 -1.75 -32.22 -15.73
N SER A 11 -1.67 -32.22 -17.06
CA SER A 11 -1.19 -31.04 -17.82
C SER A 11 -2.29 -30.05 -18.20
N ALA A 12 -3.57 -30.35 -17.92
CA ALA A 12 -4.71 -29.56 -18.41
C ALA A 12 -5.30 -28.57 -17.37
N ILE A 13 -4.72 -28.45 -16.17
CA ILE A 13 -5.23 -27.55 -15.12
C ILE A 13 -4.11 -26.60 -14.66
N SER A 14 -3.45 -25.96 -15.62
CA SER A 14 -2.68 -24.74 -15.35
C SER A 14 -3.61 -23.55 -15.52
N LEU A 15 -4.62 -23.42 -14.63
CA LEU A 15 -5.40 -22.20 -14.57
C LEU A 15 -4.44 -21.09 -14.14
N ASN A 16 -4.27 -20.06 -14.98
CA ASN A 16 -3.57 -18.85 -14.57
C ASN A 16 -4.32 -18.30 -13.35
N THR A 17 -3.66 -18.30 -12.19
CA THR A 17 -4.15 -17.63 -11.00
C THR A 17 -4.10 -16.13 -11.30
N TYR A 18 -5.23 -15.56 -11.74
CA TYR A 18 -5.34 -14.13 -11.90
C TYR A 18 -5.43 -13.52 -10.50
N ALA A 19 -4.44 -12.69 -10.15
CA ALA A 19 -4.61 -11.76 -9.06
C ALA A 19 -5.77 -10.83 -9.45
N ASP A 20 -6.85 -10.85 -8.67
CA ASP A 20 -8.01 -10.01 -8.93
C ASP A 20 -7.67 -8.56 -8.59
N SER A 21 -7.09 -7.87 -9.57
CA SER A 21 -7.02 -6.41 -9.62
C SER A 21 -7.99 -5.92 -10.71
N ALA A 22 -9.20 -6.48 -10.80
CA ALA A 22 -10.07 -6.24 -11.95
C ALA A 22 -10.59 -4.79 -12.06
N ASN A 23 -10.48 -3.99 -11.01
CA ASN A 23 -10.96 -2.60 -11.00
C ASN A 23 -9.82 -1.59 -11.24
N CYS A 24 -9.24 -1.62 -12.45
CA CYS A 24 -8.17 -0.71 -12.88
C CYS A 24 -8.65 0.56 -13.57
N HIS A 25 -9.94 0.87 -13.48
CA HIS A 25 -10.46 2.07 -14.10
C HIS A 25 -9.86 3.29 -13.41
N GLN A 26 -8.97 4.02 -14.12
CA GLN A 26 -8.52 5.32 -13.65
C GLN A 26 -9.74 6.24 -13.52
N LYS A 27 -10.18 6.44 -12.28
CA LYS A 27 -11.20 7.42 -11.98
C LYS A 27 -10.57 8.80 -12.06
N ALA A 28 -11.04 9.63 -12.97
CA ALA A 28 -10.63 11.02 -13.01
C ALA A 28 -11.05 11.68 -11.69
N ASN A 29 -10.08 12.12 -10.89
CA ASN A 29 -10.35 12.85 -9.67
C ASN A 29 -10.81 14.27 -10.01
N THR A 30 -11.89 14.73 -9.38
CA THR A 30 -12.31 16.12 -9.51
C THR A 30 -11.33 17.04 -8.78
N PRO A 31 -11.22 18.32 -9.16
CA PRO A 31 -10.38 19.28 -8.45
C PRO A 31 -10.67 19.34 -6.95
N GLU A 32 -11.94 19.19 -6.55
CA GLU A 32 -12.36 19.19 -5.15
C GLU A 32 -11.80 17.98 -4.39
N ASN A 33 -11.83 16.79 -5.00
CA ASN A 33 -11.26 15.58 -4.40
C ASN A 33 -9.73 15.68 -4.28
N ILE A 34 -9.07 16.27 -5.28
CA ILE A 34 -7.64 16.52 -5.25
C ILE A 34 -7.31 17.46 -4.09
N ALA A 35 -8.03 18.59 -3.98
CA ALA A 35 -7.83 19.57 -2.90
C ALA A 35 -8.04 18.94 -1.51
N ALA A 36 -9.14 18.18 -1.33
CA ALA A 36 -9.42 17.50 -0.07
C ALA A 36 -8.33 16.49 0.31
N THR A 37 -7.79 15.75 -0.66
CA THR A 37 -6.71 14.79 -0.43
C THR A 37 -5.39 15.50 -0.11
N MET A 38 -5.11 16.65 -0.75
CA MET A 38 -3.95 17.49 -0.43
C MET A 38 -4.04 18.05 0.99
N ASP A 39 -5.21 18.52 1.42
CA ASP A 39 -5.44 19.02 2.78
C ASP A 39 -5.17 17.92 3.83
N GLN A 40 -5.60 16.69 3.55
CA GLN A 40 -5.32 15.53 4.40
C GLN A 40 -3.85 15.16 4.44
N ALA A 41 -3.17 15.18 3.30
CA ALA A 41 -1.73 14.95 3.24
C ALA A 41 -0.96 16.01 4.06
N LEU A 42 -1.43 17.26 4.05
CA LEU A 42 -0.85 18.33 4.86
C LEU A 42 -1.08 18.12 6.36
N GLN A 43 -2.29 17.77 6.78
CA GLN A 43 -2.60 17.44 8.18
C GLN A 43 -1.77 16.26 8.66
N LEU A 44 -1.64 15.21 7.84
CA LEU A 44 -0.79 14.07 8.14
C LEU A 44 0.68 14.50 8.26
N LYS A 45 1.20 15.34 7.35
CA LYS A 45 2.57 15.88 7.44
C LYS A 45 2.80 16.59 8.77
N GLN A 46 1.83 17.39 9.22
CA GLN A 46 1.90 18.09 10.52
C GLN A 46 1.92 17.11 11.69
N GLN A 47 1.07 16.07 11.67
CA GLN A 47 1.08 15.01 12.68
C GLN A 47 2.40 14.23 12.69
N LEU A 48 2.96 13.90 11.52
CA LEU A 48 4.22 13.17 11.44
C LEU A 48 5.39 14.03 11.92
N ASN A 49 5.37 15.33 11.63
CA ASN A 49 6.40 16.26 12.11
C ASN A 49 6.39 16.46 13.63
N SER A 50 5.30 16.11 14.33
CA SER A 50 5.28 16.09 15.80
C SER A 50 5.78 14.78 16.41
N GLN A 51 6.00 13.74 15.59
CA GLN A 51 6.57 12.48 16.04
C GLN A 51 8.09 12.58 16.20
N PRO A 52 8.68 12.00 17.27
CA PRO A 52 10.12 11.98 17.45
C PRO A 52 10.81 10.93 16.56
N ASP A 53 10.09 9.90 16.12
CA ASP A 53 10.66 8.82 15.33
C ASP A 53 10.83 9.25 13.85
N PRO A 54 11.97 8.95 13.22
CA PRO A 54 12.22 9.29 11.81
C PRO A 54 11.50 8.33 10.86
N VAL A 55 10.88 7.26 11.38
CA VAL A 55 10.09 6.30 10.63
C VAL A 55 8.84 5.90 11.41
N VAL A 56 7.71 5.84 10.72
CA VAL A 56 6.42 5.36 11.25
C VAL A 56 5.77 4.39 10.27
N ILE A 57 4.83 3.60 10.76
CA ILE A 57 3.97 2.75 9.92
C ILE A 57 2.66 3.51 9.69
N LEU A 58 2.30 3.69 8.43
CA LEU A 58 1.01 4.21 8.01
C LEU A 58 0.13 3.05 7.55
N VAL A 59 -1.13 3.05 7.96
CA VAL A 59 -2.12 2.10 7.44
C VAL A 59 -3.38 2.84 6.99
N ARG A 60 -4.00 2.35 5.93
CA ARG A 60 -5.21 2.92 5.32
C ARG A 60 -6.16 1.83 4.84
N GLN A 61 -7.42 2.20 4.59
CA GLN A 61 -8.43 1.31 4.02
C GLN A 61 -8.45 1.44 2.49
N GLY A 62 -7.49 0.80 1.81
CA GLY A 62 -7.44 0.82 0.34
C GLY A 62 -8.53 -0.05 -0.30
N GLN A 63 -8.84 -1.18 0.32
CA GLN A 63 -9.93 -2.09 -0.06
C GLN A 63 -10.80 -2.40 1.15
N ASP A 64 -12.09 -2.67 0.89
CA ASP A 64 -13.02 -3.13 1.92
C ASP A 64 -12.75 -4.61 2.22
N MET A 65 -12.26 -4.86 3.43
CA MET A 65 -11.92 -6.18 3.93
C MET A 65 -12.80 -6.59 5.13
N SER A 66 -13.97 -5.94 5.27
CA SER A 66 -14.92 -6.18 6.36
C SER A 66 -15.42 -7.62 6.42
N SER A 67 -15.56 -8.29 5.27
CA SER A 67 -15.88 -9.72 5.17
C SER A 67 -14.85 -10.64 5.83
N ARG A 68 -13.62 -10.14 6.04
CA ARG A 68 -12.52 -10.82 6.74
C ARG A 68 -12.26 -10.23 8.13
N HIS A 69 -13.13 -9.37 8.63
CA HIS A 69 -12.99 -8.67 9.90
C HIS A 69 -11.70 -7.82 10.00
N LEU A 70 -11.21 -7.29 8.88
CA LEU A 70 -10.05 -6.40 8.83
C LEU A 70 -10.50 -4.97 8.52
N THR A 71 -10.03 -4.02 9.33
CA THR A 71 -10.22 -2.59 9.08
C THR A 71 -9.22 -2.07 8.06
N TRP A 72 -7.94 -2.40 8.24
CA TRP A 72 -6.84 -1.89 7.41
C TRP A 72 -6.43 -2.93 6.38
N SER A 73 -6.29 -2.51 5.13
CA SER A 73 -5.97 -3.38 3.99
C SER A 73 -4.64 -3.04 3.34
N HIS A 74 -4.09 -1.85 3.62
CA HIS A 74 -2.83 -1.41 3.03
C HIS A 74 -1.94 -0.73 4.07
N ALA A 75 -0.63 -0.92 3.94
CA ALA A 75 0.37 -0.37 4.86
C ALA A 75 1.62 0.12 4.12
N GLY A 76 2.30 1.10 4.69
CA GLY A 76 3.57 1.62 4.22
C GLY A 76 4.44 2.17 5.35
N TYR A 77 5.74 2.25 5.13
CA TYR A 77 6.66 2.93 6.03
C TYR A 77 6.84 4.37 5.57
N ALA A 78 6.42 5.34 6.39
CA ALA A 78 6.76 6.74 6.15
C ALA A 78 8.10 7.03 6.82
N MET A 79 9.09 7.45 6.03
CA MET A 79 10.42 7.83 6.50
C MET A 79 10.71 9.30 6.21
N ARG A 80 11.19 10.00 7.24
CA ARG A 80 11.62 11.39 7.15
C ARG A 80 12.95 11.47 6.41
N GLN A 81 12.99 12.27 5.36
CA GLN A 81 14.16 12.51 4.53
C GLN A 81 15.05 13.61 5.13
N PRO A 82 16.32 13.73 4.71
CA PRO A 82 17.23 14.78 5.21
C PRO A 82 16.72 16.22 5.01
N ASN A 83 15.92 16.45 3.95
CA ASN A 83 15.30 17.76 3.68
C ASN A 83 14.03 18.04 4.53
N GLY A 84 13.63 17.10 5.40
CA GLY A 84 12.46 17.21 6.26
C GLY A 84 11.14 16.76 5.63
N ASP A 85 11.12 16.35 4.37
CA ASP A 85 9.95 15.75 3.73
C ASP A 85 9.76 14.29 4.13
N TRP A 86 8.56 13.77 3.90
CA TRP A 86 8.22 12.37 4.18
C TRP A 86 8.06 11.62 2.87
N ARG A 87 8.69 10.44 2.79
CA ARG A 87 8.49 9.48 1.71
C ARG A 87 7.89 8.21 2.25
N VAL A 88 6.89 7.69 1.56
CA VAL A 88 6.21 6.44 1.92
C VAL A 88 6.72 5.32 1.04
N TYR A 89 7.27 4.31 1.68
CA TYR A 89 7.76 3.07 1.07
C TYR A 89 6.70 2.01 1.27
N HIS A 90 6.10 1.54 0.17
CA HIS A 90 5.01 0.58 0.20
C HIS A 90 4.97 -0.28 -1.05
N ASN A 91 4.51 -1.51 -0.91
CA ASN A 91 4.37 -2.43 -2.04
C ASN A 91 3.00 -2.22 -2.67
N LEU A 92 2.98 -2.01 -3.99
CA LEU A 92 1.77 -2.01 -4.79
C LEU A 92 1.90 -3.07 -5.88
N ASN A 93 0.76 -3.56 -6.34
CA ASN A 93 0.68 -4.38 -7.53
C ASN A 93 0.43 -3.49 -8.74
N THR A 94 1.11 -3.78 -9.86
CA THR A 94 0.80 -3.16 -11.13
C THR A 94 -0.59 -3.58 -11.54
N CYS A 95 -1.45 -2.59 -11.79
CA CYS A 95 -2.86 -2.85 -12.05
C CYS A 95 -3.05 -3.77 -13.27
N GLY A 96 -3.90 -4.78 -13.11
CA GLY A 96 -4.21 -5.80 -14.11
C GLY A 96 -3.21 -6.96 -14.13
N THR A 97 -2.25 -6.99 -13.20
CA THR A 97 -1.17 -7.97 -13.17
C THR A 97 -0.95 -8.54 -11.78
N ALA A 98 -0.22 -9.65 -11.70
CA ALA A 98 0.30 -10.20 -10.45
C ALA A 98 1.68 -9.62 -10.06
N GLU A 99 2.19 -8.64 -10.83
CA GLU A 99 3.51 -8.06 -10.58
C GLU A 99 3.43 -7.03 -9.47
N SER A 100 4.27 -7.18 -8.44
CA SER A 100 4.40 -6.24 -7.34
C SER A 100 5.74 -5.51 -7.40
N ALA A 101 5.76 -4.23 -7.05
CA ALA A 101 6.99 -3.47 -6.86
C ALA A 101 6.94 -2.65 -5.58
N LEU A 102 8.13 -2.25 -5.10
CA LEU A 102 8.27 -1.27 -4.04
C LEU A 102 8.13 0.13 -4.66
N TYR A 103 7.15 0.89 -4.19
CA TYR A 103 6.93 2.27 -4.58
C TYR A 103 7.44 3.20 -3.48
N ILE A 104 8.04 4.31 -3.90
CA ILE A 104 8.51 5.37 -3.00
C ILE A 104 7.79 6.65 -3.41
N GLN A 105 6.77 7.03 -2.65
CA GLN A 105 5.88 8.14 -3.02
C GLN A 105 5.77 9.18 -1.90
N GLY A 106 5.05 10.26 -2.13
CA GLY A 106 4.72 11.24 -1.10
C GLY A 106 3.47 10.84 -0.30
N LEU A 107 3.11 11.67 0.68
CA LEU A 107 1.91 11.46 1.50
C LEU A 107 0.61 11.61 0.69
N TYR A 108 0.60 12.49 -0.31
CA TYR A 108 -0.55 12.68 -1.18
C TYR A 108 -0.83 11.42 -2.00
N GLU A 109 0.17 10.88 -2.69
CA GLU A 109 0.00 9.67 -3.52
C GLU A 109 -0.40 8.46 -2.68
N PHE A 110 0.11 8.36 -1.45
CA PHE A 110 -0.33 7.33 -0.51
C PHE A 110 -1.81 7.45 -0.10
N LEU A 111 -2.39 8.65 -0.15
CA LEU A 111 -3.80 8.90 0.17
C LEU A 111 -4.71 8.92 -1.06
N ALA A 112 -4.16 9.20 -2.24
CA ALA A 112 -4.91 9.44 -3.48
C ALA A 112 -5.34 8.16 -4.23
N ASP A 113 -4.97 6.98 -3.73
CA ASP A 113 -5.23 5.69 -4.38
C ASP A 113 -6.55 5.08 -3.87
N ASP A 114 -7.66 5.55 -4.47
CA ASP A 114 -9.05 5.07 -4.42
C ASP A 114 -9.48 4.41 -3.10
N LEU A 115 -9.32 5.15 -2.00
CA LEU A 115 -9.66 4.66 -0.67
C LEU A 115 -11.16 4.41 -0.48
N VAL A 116 -11.47 3.38 0.32
CA VAL A 116 -12.84 3.14 0.82
C VAL A 116 -13.33 4.33 1.64
N ASN A 117 -12.43 4.91 2.43
CA ASN A 117 -12.64 6.14 3.17
C ASN A 117 -11.28 6.78 3.50
N GLN A 118 -11.31 8.04 3.91
CA GLN A 118 -10.10 8.84 4.16
C GLN A 118 -9.41 8.52 5.51
N SER A 119 -9.71 7.38 6.15
CA SER A 119 -9.09 7.04 7.43
C SER A 119 -7.64 6.59 7.22
N ILE A 120 -6.76 7.15 8.03
CA ILE A 120 -5.36 6.75 8.15
C ILE A 120 -5.01 6.62 9.63
N ALA A 121 -4.24 5.59 9.96
CA ALA A 121 -3.65 5.43 11.30
C ALA A 121 -2.13 5.46 11.21
N VAL A 122 -1.52 6.06 12.24
CA VAL A 122 -0.07 6.22 12.38
C VAL A 122 0.38 5.39 13.57
N PHE A 123 1.34 4.49 13.35
CA PHE A 123 1.94 3.66 14.40
C PHE A 123 3.43 3.94 14.50
N ALA A 124 3.89 4.32 15.68
CA ALA A 124 5.31 4.34 15.97
C ALA A 124 5.82 2.88 16.11
N PRO A 125 6.88 2.48 15.39
CA PRO A 125 7.47 1.18 15.61
C PRO A 125 8.06 1.12 17.02
N ALA A 126 8.09 -0.08 17.62
CA ALA A 126 8.78 -0.23 18.90
C ALA A 126 10.25 0.18 18.75
N PHE A 127 10.79 0.89 19.74
CA PHE A 127 12.14 1.47 19.72
C PHE A 127 13.22 0.50 19.21
N ARG A 128 13.17 -0.78 19.61
CA ARG A 128 14.10 -1.84 19.19
C ARG A 128 14.17 -2.05 17.68
N TYR A 129 13.09 -1.82 16.95
CA TYR A 129 13.02 -2.08 15.50
C TYR A 129 13.26 -0.84 14.65
N ARG A 130 13.23 0.35 15.24
CA ARG A 130 13.28 1.62 14.51
C ARG A 130 14.51 1.73 13.61
N ASP A 131 15.70 1.55 14.18
CA ASP A 131 16.95 1.73 13.43
C ASP A 131 17.12 0.65 12.36
N GLY A 132 16.65 -0.57 12.65
CA GLY A 132 16.63 -1.67 11.67
C GLY A 132 15.71 -1.38 10.48
N ILE A 133 14.54 -0.78 10.74
CA ILE A 133 13.62 -0.35 9.67
C ILE A 133 14.25 0.81 8.89
N THR A 134 14.77 1.83 9.57
CA THR A 134 15.41 2.98 8.89
C THR A 134 16.54 2.52 7.97
N ASN A 135 17.44 1.65 8.43
CA ASN A 135 18.54 1.15 7.62
C ASN A 135 18.08 0.29 6.43
N ALA A 136 16.93 -0.37 6.53
CA ALA A 136 16.38 -1.17 5.42
C ALA A 136 15.76 -0.30 4.30
N LEU A 137 15.48 0.98 4.57
CA LEU A 137 14.82 1.91 3.65
C LEU A 137 15.78 2.93 3.02
N THR A 138 17.05 2.94 3.43
CA THR A 138 18.13 3.82 2.94
C THR A 138 19.18 3.03 2.19
#